data_AF-M0DT85-F1
#
_entry.id   AF-M0DT85-F1
#
_cell.length_a   1.000
_cell.length_b   1.000
_cell.length_c   1.000
_cell.angle_alpha   90.00
_cell.angle_beta   90.00
_cell.angle_gamma   90.00
#
_symmetry.space_group_name_H-M   'P 1'
#
loop_
_entity.id
_entity.type
_entity.pdbx_description
1 polymer ?
#
loop_
_entity_poly.entity_id
_entity_poly.type
_entity_poly.pdbx_seq_one_letter_code
_entity_poly.pdbx_strand_id
1 'polypeptide(L)'
;MAVDDDPADGGPAGDAEAAVGEGVDPAAAALAGLSIPDDAGDEEAAAIAAAVAAHLRDGELAAAAAAGDPDDGREEDRWGLAGRIDRLHRRRVRVPADAPTDPWTAAGRSDRF
;
A
#
# COMPACT_ATOMS: atom_id res chain seq x y z
N MET A 1 48.35 -19.65 -40.03
CA MET A 1 48.52 -19.61 -38.56
C MET A 1 47.14 -19.73 -37.96
N ALA A 2 46.94 -20.76 -37.15
CA ALA A 2 45.75 -20.98 -36.35
C ALA A 2 45.77 -20.06 -35.12
N VAL A 3 44.60 -19.63 -34.68
CA VAL A 3 44.29 -19.46 -33.26
C VAL A 3 42.81 -19.78 -33.08
N ASP A 4 42.56 -20.94 -32.50
CA ASP A 4 41.36 -21.28 -31.76
C ASP A 4 41.18 -20.30 -30.59
N ASP A 5 39.96 -19.84 -30.35
CA ASP A 5 39.49 -19.54 -28.98
C ASP A 5 37.95 -19.59 -28.98
N ASP A 6 37.43 -20.72 -28.53
CA ASP A 6 36.08 -20.87 -27.99
C ASP A 6 36.15 -20.64 -26.48
N PRO A 7 35.24 -19.84 -25.91
CA PRO A 7 34.82 -20.10 -24.55
C PRO A 7 33.30 -20.36 -24.47
N ALA A 8 32.97 -21.64 -24.37
CA ALA A 8 32.29 -22.27 -23.23
C ALA A 8 31.26 -21.42 -22.42
N ASP A 9 30.01 -21.88 -22.52
CA ASP A 9 29.17 -22.29 -21.39
C ASP A 9 28.89 -21.26 -20.29
N GLY A 10 27.96 -20.33 -20.58
CA GLY A 10 27.20 -19.61 -19.57
C GLY A 10 25.87 -20.32 -19.34
N GLY A 11 25.81 -21.15 -18.30
CA GLY A 11 24.65 -21.97 -17.93
C GLY A 11 23.34 -21.20 -17.77
N PRO A 12 22.18 -21.91 -17.75
CA PRO A 12 20.88 -21.27 -17.65
C PRO A 12 20.85 -20.41 -16.39
N ALA A 13 20.50 -19.13 -16.58
CA ALA A 13 20.17 -18.22 -15.51
C ALA A 13 19.17 -18.95 -14.61
N GLY A 14 19.65 -19.35 -13.42
CA GLY A 14 18.84 -20.05 -12.45
C GLY A 14 17.58 -19.25 -12.23
N ASP A 15 16.45 -19.94 -12.38
CA ASP A 15 15.15 -19.47 -11.96
C ASP A 15 15.31 -18.94 -10.54
N ALA A 16 15.34 -17.61 -10.42
CA ALA A 16 15.13 -16.94 -9.16
C ALA A 16 13.68 -17.23 -8.82
N GLU A 17 13.46 -18.36 -8.16
CA GLU A 17 12.29 -18.67 -7.37
C GLU A 17 12.10 -17.47 -6.44
N ALA A 18 11.32 -16.50 -6.93
CA ALA A 18 10.71 -15.49 -6.13
C ALA A 18 9.92 -16.29 -5.10
N ALA A 19 10.48 -16.40 -3.89
CA ALA A 19 9.80 -16.98 -2.76
C ALA A 19 8.46 -16.25 -2.67
N VAL A 20 7.42 -16.89 -3.20
CA VAL A 20 6.04 -16.53 -2.97
C VAL A 20 5.92 -16.76 -1.48
N GLY A 21 6.10 -15.68 -0.70
CA GLY A 21 5.70 -15.69 0.68
C GLY A 21 4.25 -16.12 0.65
N GLU A 22 3.98 -17.33 1.12
CA GLU A 22 2.65 -17.90 1.27
C GLU A 22 1.82 -16.80 1.96
N GLY A 23 1.03 -16.09 1.16
CA GLY A 23 0.37 -14.88 1.61
C GLY A 23 -0.66 -15.32 2.63
N VAL A 24 -0.34 -15.15 3.91
CA VAL A 24 -1.31 -15.41 4.97
C VAL A 24 -2.50 -14.54 4.63
N ASP A 25 -3.63 -15.19 4.37
CA ASP A 25 -4.86 -14.48 4.05
C ASP A 25 -5.11 -13.48 5.19
N PRO A 26 -5.15 -12.16 4.91
CA PRO A 26 -5.21 -11.16 5.95
C PRO A 26 -6.50 -11.28 6.78
N ALA A 27 -7.58 -11.81 6.19
CA ALA A 27 -8.80 -12.12 6.92
C ALA A 27 -8.59 -13.31 7.86
N ALA A 28 -7.87 -14.35 7.41
CA ALA A 28 -7.53 -15.48 8.28
C ALA A 28 -6.60 -15.06 9.44
N ALA A 29 -5.64 -14.17 9.20
CA ALA A 29 -4.77 -13.62 10.25
C ALA A 29 -5.54 -12.79 11.27
N ALA A 30 -6.50 -11.97 10.83
CA ALA A 30 -7.35 -11.19 11.72
C ALA A 30 -8.22 -12.09 12.61
N LEU A 31 -8.76 -13.19 12.06
CA LEU A 31 -9.57 -14.15 12.81
C LEU A 31 -8.76 -14.99 13.80
N ALA A 32 -7.48 -15.26 13.52
CA ALA A 32 -6.62 -16.08 14.39
C ALA A 32 -6.39 -15.47 15.79
N GLY A 33 -6.58 -14.15 15.94
CA GLY A 33 -6.49 -13.45 17.24
C GLY A 33 -7.83 -13.23 17.96
N LEU A 34 -8.96 -13.64 17.36
CA LEU A 34 -10.30 -13.40 17.89
C LEU A 34 -10.83 -14.63 18.64
N SER A 35 -11.25 -14.43 19.89
CA SER A 35 -11.87 -15.46 20.72
C SER A 35 -13.11 -14.92 21.42
N ILE A 36 -14.14 -15.76 21.55
CA ILE A 36 -15.27 -15.52 22.45
C ILE A 36 -14.90 -16.10 23.82
N PRO A 37 -15.05 -15.35 24.93
CA PRO A 37 -14.86 -15.89 26.27
C PRO A 37 -15.79 -17.07 26.55
N ASP A 38 -15.30 -18.09 27.26
CA ASP A 38 -16.07 -19.30 27.56
C ASP A 38 -17.30 -19.04 28.46
N ASP A 39 -17.30 -17.93 29.20
CA ASP A 39 -18.38 -17.48 30.09
C ASP A 39 -19.32 -16.46 29.46
N ALA A 40 -19.10 -16.07 28.19
CA ALA A 40 -19.96 -15.12 27.49
C ALA A 40 -21.37 -15.72 27.30
N GLY A 41 -22.36 -15.08 27.90
CA GLY A 41 -23.77 -15.39 27.64
C GLY A 41 -24.22 -14.92 26.26
N ASP A 42 -25.41 -15.34 25.82
CA ASP A 42 -25.95 -15.00 24.49
C ASP A 42 -25.99 -13.49 24.20
N GLU A 43 -26.34 -12.67 25.21
CA GLU A 43 -26.37 -11.21 25.08
C GLU A 43 -24.97 -10.63 24.87
N GLU A 44 -23.99 -11.12 25.62
CA GLU A 44 -22.60 -10.68 25.51
C GLU A 44 -21.97 -11.15 24.18
N ALA A 45 -22.22 -12.39 23.78
CA ALA A 45 -21.81 -12.91 22.47
C ALA A 45 -22.41 -12.08 21.32
N ALA A 46 -23.69 -11.69 21.44
CA ALA A 46 -24.34 -10.80 20.47
C ALA A 46 -23.71 -9.39 20.45
N ALA A 47 -23.35 -8.83 21.61
CA ALA A 47 -22.68 -7.54 21.69
C ALA A 47 -21.28 -7.58 21.04
N ILE A 48 -20.52 -8.65 21.25
CA ILE A 48 -19.22 -8.86 20.60
C ILE A 48 -19.39 -8.96 19.09
N ALA A 49 -20.35 -9.78 18.62
CA ALA A 49 -20.64 -9.91 17.18
C ALA A 49 -21.03 -8.57 16.54
N ALA A 50 -21.84 -7.76 17.24
CA ALA A 50 -22.23 -6.43 16.78
C ALA A 50 -21.04 -5.47 16.68
N ALA A 51 -20.14 -5.48 17.67
CA ALA A 51 -18.93 -4.66 17.65
C ALA A 51 -18.00 -5.02 16.49
N VAL A 52 -17.79 -6.31 16.23
CA VAL A 52 -16.99 -6.79 15.09
C VAL A 52 -17.63 -6.38 13.76
N ALA A 53 -18.95 -6.57 13.61
CA ALA A 53 -19.67 -6.17 12.40
C ALA A 53 -19.59 -4.65 12.14
N ALA A 54 -19.70 -3.83 13.19
CA ALA A 54 -19.52 -2.38 13.08
C ALA A 54 -18.10 -2.03 12.63
N HIS A 55 -17.08 -2.66 13.22
CA HIS A 55 -15.68 -2.43 12.82
C HIS A 55 -15.41 -2.77 11.35
N LEU A 56 -15.92 -3.90 10.86
CA LEU A 56 -15.76 -4.30 9.47
C LEU A 56 -16.42 -3.29 8.52
N ARG A 57 -17.64 -2.84 8.85
CA ARG A 57 -18.35 -1.83 8.08
C ARG A 57 -17.60 -0.49 8.05
N ASP A 58 -17.06 -0.06 9.17
CA ASP A 58 -16.26 1.17 9.24
C ASP A 58 -14.98 1.05 8.38
N GLY A 59 -14.34 -0.12 8.40
CA GLY A 59 -13.21 -0.44 7.52
C GLY A 59 -13.56 -0.39 6.03
N GLU A 60 -14.70 -0.97 5.64
CA GLU A 60 -15.20 -0.91 4.25
C GLU A 60 -15.48 0.53 3.81
N LEU A 61 -16.08 1.35 4.67
CA LEU A 61 -16.33 2.77 4.39
C LEU A 61 -15.03 3.57 4.25
N ALA A 62 -14.04 3.31 5.11
CA ALA A 62 -12.73 3.94 5.02
C ALA A 62 -12.00 3.54 3.73
N ALA A 63 -12.03 2.26 3.36
CA ALA A 63 -11.44 1.76 2.13
C ALA A 63 -12.12 2.35 0.88
N ALA A 64 -13.45 2.48 0.88
CA ALA A 64 -14.20 3.12 -0.19
C ALA A 64 -13.86 4.62 -0.32
N ALA A 65 -13.63 5.31 0.79
CA ALA A 65 -13.19 6.70 0.79
C ALA A 65 -11.76 6.84 0.21
N ALA A 66 -10.83 5.97 0.63
CA ALA A 66 -9.46 5.93 0.12
C ALA A 66 -9.39 5.59 -1.38
N ALA A 67 -10.24 4.69 -1.88
CA ALA A 67 -10.32 4.38 -3.31
C ALA A 67 -10.74 5.58 -4.18
N GLY A 68 -11.39 6.59 -3.58
CA GLY A 68 -11.71 7.86 -4.23
C GLY A 68 -10.57 8.89 -4.23
N ASP A 69 -9.50 8.67 -3.45
CA ASP A 69 -8.30 9.50 -3.47
C ASP A 69 -7.23 8.85 -4.37
N PRO A 70 -6.93 9.40 -5.56
CA PRO A 70 -5.99 8.79 -6.49
C PRO A 70 -4.53 8.77 -5.97
N ASP A 71 -4.26 9.34 -4.81
CA ASP A 71 -2.95 9.86 -4.41
C ASP A 71 -2.37 9.20 -3.13
N ASP A 72 -3.02 8.14 -2.62
CA ASP A 72 -2.68 7.47 -1.36
C ASP A 72 -1.40 6.61 -1.48
N GLY A 73 -0.24 7.27 -1.56
CA GLY A 73 1.08 6.66 -1.37
C GLY A 73 1.73 6.05 -2.60
N ARG A 74 1.14 6.21 -3.79
CA ARG A 74 1.80 5.86 -5.05
C ARG A 74 2.76 6.98 -5.46
N GLU A 75 3.76 6.64 -6.28
CA GLU A 75 4.60 7.66 -6.92
C GLU A 75 3.71 8.72 -7.57
N GLU A 76 3.84 9.95 -7.11
CA GLU A 76 3.08 11.07 -7.61
C GLU A 76 3.85 11.75 -8.75
N ASP A 77 3.12 12.16 -9.79
CA ASP A 77 3.71 13.01 -10.80
C ASP A 77 3.66 14.49 -10.37
N ARG A 78 4.44 15.32 -11.07
CA ARG A 78 4.49 16.76 -10.83
C ARG A 78 3.13 17.47 -10.94
N TRP A 79 2.14 16.85 -11.60
CA TRP A 79 0.80 17.41 -11.75
C TRP A 79 -0.10 17.04 -10.56
N GLY A 80 0.08 15.83 -10.01
CA GLY A 80 -0.51 15.37 -8.76
C GLY A 80 -0.10 16.28 -7.60
N LEU A 81 1.20 16.51 -7.41
CA LEU A 81 1.71 17.44 -6.39
C LEU A 81 1.14 18.85 -6.56
N ALA A 82 1.11 19.39 -7.79
CA ALA A 82 0.55 20.71 -8.06
C ALA A 82 -0.95 20.80 -7.73
N GLY A 83 -1.72 19.76 -8.09
CA GLY A 83 -3.15 19.68 -7.77
C GLY A 83 -3.41 19.52 -6.27
N ARG A 84 -2.55 18.80 -5.55
CA ARG A 84 -2.61 18.66 -4.10
C ARG A 84 -2.33 19.99 -3.39
N ILE A 85 -1.29 20.73 -3.80
CA ILE A 85 -0.97 22.06 -3.25
C ILE A 85 -2.14 23.04 -3.49
N ASP A 86 -2.78 23.00 -4.66
CA ASP A 86 -3.96 23.84 -4.92
C ASP A 86 -5.14 23.49 -4.01
N ARG A 87 -5.41 22.20 -3.76
CA ARG A 87 -6.50 21.76 -2.88
C ARG A 87 -6.25 22.12 -1.40
N LEU A 88 -5.07 21.79 -0.87
CA LEU A 88 -4.74 21.92 0.55
C LEU A 88 -4.32 23.34 0.94
N HIS A 89 -3.50 23.99 0.12
CA HIS A 89 -2.96 25.31 0.41
C HIS A 89 -3.69 26.43 -0.33
N ARG A 90 -4.68 26.11 -1.18
CA ARG A 90 -5.47 27.09 -1.95
C ARG A 90 -4.60 28.00 -2.82
N ARG A 91 -3.48 27.45 -3.33
CA ARG A 91 -2.50 28.16 -4.15
C ARG A 91 -2.07 27.31 -5.33
N ARG A 92 -2.06 27.92 -6.51
CA ARG A 92 -1.54 27.31 -7.74
C ARG A 92 -0.05 27.56 -7.86
N VAL A 93 0.72 26.49 -8.02
CA VAL A 93 2.19 26.53 -8.13
C VAL A 93 2.67 25.74 -9.34
N ARG A 94 3.86 26.08 -9.84
CA ARG A 94 4.51 25.32 -10.91
C ARG A 94 5.55 24.40 -10.30
N VAL A 95 5.25 23.10 -10.28
CA VAL A 95 6.18 22.08 -9.80
C VAL A 95 7.25 21.79 -10.87
N PRO A 96 8.55 21.90 -10.53
CA PRO A 96 9.67 21.52 -11.40
C PRO A 96 9.65 20.05 -11.83
N ALA A 97 10.38 19.72 -12.90
CA ALA A 97 10.45 18.35 -13.42
C ALA A 97 11.28 17.39 -12.56
N ASP A 98 12.16 17.93 -11.72
CA ASP A 98 13.04 17.24 -10.77
C ASP A 98 12.44 17.16 -9.36
N ALA A 99 11.16 17.51 -9.20
CA ALA A 99 10.47 17.35 -7.93
C ALA A 99 10.41 15.86 -7.52
N PRO A 100 10.53 15.55 -6.21
CA PRO A 100 10.41 14.18 -5.72
C PRO A 100 9.07 13.58 -6.14
N THR A 101 9.11 12.35 -6.67
CA THR A 101 7.92 11.56 -6.99
C THR A 101 7.45 10.71 -5.80
N ASP A 102 8.31 10.53 -4.80
CA ASP A 102 7.91 9.92 -3.53
C ASP A 102 6.99 10.89 -2.76
N PRO A 103 5.75 10.48 -2.42
CA PRO A 103 4.75 11.36 -1.86
C PRO A 103 5.09 11.91 -0.48
N TRP A 104 5.83 11.15 0.33
CA TRP A 104 6.25 11.60 1.66
C TRP A 104 7.33 12.67 1.57
N THR A 105 8.31 12.47 0.69
CA THR A 105 9.36 13.46 0.41
C THR A 105 8.77 14.73 -0.22
N ALA A 106 7.82 14.58 -1.13
CA ALA A 106 7.12 15.71 -1.75
C ALA A 106 6.29 16.50 -0.73
N ALA A 107 5.52 15.81 0.13
CA ALA A 107 4.73 16.43 1.18
C ALA A 107 5.59 17.30 2.11
N GLY A 108 6.74 16.78 2.56
CA GLY A 108 7.69 17.52 3.40
C GLY A 108 8.36 18.73 2.74
N ARG A 109 8.23 18.91 1.41
CA ARG A 109 8.81 20.03 0.64
C ARG A 109 7.78 20.91 -0.05
N SER A 110 6.49 20.73 0.26
CA SER A 110 5.38 21.48 -0.38
C SER A 110 5.51 23.00 -0.21
N ASP A 111 6.21 23.46 0.82
CA ASP A 111 6.50 24.86 1.11
C ASP A 111 7.46 25.53 0.12
N ARG A 112 8.26 24.74 -0.61
CA ARG A 112 9.27 25.25 -1.56
C ARG A 112 8.73 25.51 -2.96
N PHE A 113 7.52 25.07 -3.24
CA PHE A 113 6.83 25.26 -4.52
C PHE A 113 5.83 26.40 -4.43
#